data_AF-A0A7H0GZL5-F1
#
_entry.id   AF-A0A7H0GZL5-F1
#
_cell.length_a   1.000
_cell.length_b   1.000
_cell.length_c   1.000
_cell.angle_alpha   90.00
_cell.angle_beta   90.00
_cell.angle_gamma   90.00
#
_symmetry.space_group_name_H-M   'P 1'
#
loop_
_entity.id
_entity.type
_entity.pdbx_description
1 polymer ?
#
loop_
_entity_poly.entity_id
_entity_poly.type
_entity_poly.pdbx_seq_one_letter_code
_entity_poly.pdbx_strand_id
1 'polypeptide(L)'
;MFLKSKIPFIITLMLGIIIGFIISVAPDRFYLLSIESKISLGELSNILVTIILALIIPISINKWIDDNKSIKSLFSYEIDASLNSLKDIKDLIDICYDSGLAVQDGQKNKINFMFKVLDNRVAFMVERINSKYKQECQGVIADVNGKNNTYWVTVTNGELMTTGYIINSTFMRRHATAYVNLENALKRVKYELNEF
;
A
#
# COMPACT_ATOMS: atom_id res chain seq x y z
N MET A 1 17.12 4.21 -12.95
CA MET A 1 17.22 4.97 -14.21
C MET A 1 16.70 6.43 -14.11
N PHE A 2 15.87 6.78 -13.12
CA PHE A 2 15.30 8.13 -12.96
C PHE A 2 16.23 9.22 -12.38
N LEU A 3 17.35 8.88 -11.74
CA LEU A 3 18.33 9.88 -11.27
C LEU A 3 19.07 10.60 -12.42
N LYS A 4 19.26 9.95 -13.58
CA LYS A 4 20.00 10.54 -14.70
C LYS A 4 19.31 11.76 -15.34
N SER A 5 17.98 11.88 -15.22
CA SER A 5 17.20 12.97 -15.83
C SER A 5 17.20 14.27 -15.02
N LYS A 6 17.39 14.21 -13.69
CA LYS A 6 17.37 15.41 -12.81
C LYS A 6 18.75 16.02 -12.55
N ILE A 7 19.82 15.26 -12.78
CA ILE A 7 21.20 15.73 -12.73
C ILE A 7 21.45 16.95 -13.65
N PRO A 8 21.02 16.97 -14.93
CA PRO A 8 21.23 18.13 -15.78
C PRO A 8 20.50 19.38 -15.25
N PHE A 9 19.29 19.23 -14.70
CA PHE A 9 18.55 20.37 -14.12
C PHE A 9 19.23 20.95 -12.88
N ILE A 10 19.70 20.10 -11.96
CA ILE A 10 20.44 20.53 -10.77
C ILE A 10 21.77 21.20 -11.18
N ILE A 11 22.45 20.67 -12.18
CA ILE A 11 23.70 21.26 -12.72
C ILE A 11 23.42 22.62 -13.37
N THR A 12 22.38 22.75 -14.21
CA THR A 12 22.01 24.03 -14.84
C THR A 12 21.65 25.08 -13.81
N LEU A 13 20.96 24.68 -12.74
CA LEU A 13 20.58 25.60 -11.67
C LEU A 13 21.77 26.01 -10.80
N MET A 14 22.65 25.08 -10.44
CA MET A 14 23.93 25.38 -9.77
C MET A 14 24.79 26.32 -10.62
N LEU A 15 24.86 26.11 -11.94
CA LEU A 15 25.52 27.01 -12.88
C LEU A 15 24.86 28.40 -12.89
N GLY A 16 23.54 28.49 -12.85
CA GLY A 16 22.83 29.76 -12.75
C GLY A 16 23.18 30.54 -11.47
N ILE A 17 23.25 29.86 -10.32
CA ILE A 17 23.65 30.48 -9.04
C ILE A 17 25.12 30.92 -9.09
N ILE A 18 26.02 30.10 -9.64
CA ILE A 18 27.45 30.43 -9.78
C ILE A 18 27.64 31.64 -10.71
N ILE A 19 26.94 31.66 -11.85
CA ILE A 19 26.98 32.78 -12.79
C ILE A 19 26.43 34.05 -12.13
N GLY A 20 25.29 33.95 -11.42
CA GLY A 20 24.73 35.06 -10.65
C GLY A 20 25.67 35.60 -9.57
N PHE A 21 26.38 34.70 -8.88
CA PHE A 21 27.40 35.06 -7.89
C PHE A 21 28.61 35.74 -8.53
N ILE A 22 29.11 35.24 -9.66
CA ILE A 22 30.22 35.85 -10.40
C ILE A 22 29.84 37.25 -10.89
N ILE A 23 28.62 37.43 -11.40
CA ILE A 23 28.08 38.74 -11.81
C ILE A 23 27.98 39.69 -10.60
N SER A 24 27.56 39.19 -9.44
CA SER A 24 27.43 39.98 -8.22
C SER A 24 28.77 40.36 -7.56
N VAL A 25 29.81 39.52 -7.69
CA VAL A 25 31.11 39.70 -7.03
C VAL A 25 32.14 40.37 -7.94
N ALA A 26 31.89 40.48 -9.25
CA ALA A 26 32.71 41.22 -10.19
C ALA A 26 32.04 42.54 -10.65
N PRO A 27 31.81 43.52 -9.75
CA PRO A 27 31.18 44.78 -10.10
C PRO A 27 32.00 45.58 -11.13
N ASP A 28 33.33 45.41 -11.16
CA ASP A 28 34.22 46.25 -11.95
C ASP A 28 34.32 45.87 -13.44
N ARG A 29 33.66 44.79 -13.89
CA ARG A 29 33.81 44.30 -15.29
C ARG A 29 32.53 44.17 -16.11
N PHE A 30 31.35 44.39 -15.53
CA PHE A 30 30.08 44.35 -16.26
C PHE A 30 29.29 45.64 -16.06
N TYR A 31 29.58 46.63 -16.91
CA TYR A 31 29.00 47.98 -16.91
C TYR A 31 27.51 48.06 -17.29
N LEU A 32 26.78 46.93 -17.35
CA LEU A 32 25.40 46.86 -17.88
C LEU A 32 24.31 46.75 -16.81
N LEU A 33 24.66 46.61 -15.53
CA LEU A 33 23.70 46.54 -14.43
C LEU A 33 24.21 47.38 -13.26
N SER A 34 23.78 48.64 -13.18
CA SER A 34 23.98 49.51 -12.02
C SER A 34 23.14 48.99 -10.84
N ILE A 35 23.56 47.87 -10.26
CA ILE A 35 23.00 47.35 -9.01
C ILE A 35 23.64 48.18 -7.90
N GLU A 36 22.86 49.04 -7.24
CA GLU A 36 23.30 49.75 -6.05
C GLU A 36 23.89 48.75 -5.05
N SER A 37 25.17 48.93 -4.72
CA SER A 37 26.03 47.96 -4.04
C SER A 37 25.78 47.84 -2.52
N LYS A 38 24.52 47.83 -2.10
CA LYS A 38 24.12 47.75 -0.68
C LYS A 38 23.37 46.48 -0.31
N ILE A 39 23.66 45.37 -0.98
CA ILE A 39 23.13 44.07 -0.54
C ILE A 39 23.95 43.61 0.66
N SER A 40 23.32 43.53 1.83
CA SER A 40 23.99 43.04 3.04
C SER A 40 24.27 41.54 2.93
N LEU A 41 25.34 41.06 3.57
CA LEU A 41 25.63 39.61 3.64
C LEU A 41 24.44 38.79 4.19
N GLY A 42 23.61 39.40 5.04
CA GLY A 42 22.37 38.80 5.54
C GLY A 42 21.31 38.62 4.46
N GLU A 43 21.16 39.58 3.55
CA GLU A 43 20.23 39.49 2.41
C GLU A 43 20.69 38.43 1.40
N LEU A 44 21.99 38.36 1.09
CA LEU A 44 22.55 37.29 0.26
C LEU A 44 22.32 35.90 0.88
N SER A 45 22.52 35.76 2.19
CA SER A 45 22.25 34.50 2.91
C SER A 45 20.78 34.12 2.84
N ASN A 46 19.86 35.09 3.02
CA ASN A 46 18.43 34.84 2.98
C ASN A 46 17.95 34.44 1.58
N ILE A 47 18.47 35.08 0.52
CA ILE A 47 18.20 34.71 -0.87
C ILE A 47 18.68 33.27 -1.13
N LEU A 48 19.88 32.92 -0.67
CA LEU A 48 20.47 31.60 -0.86
C LEU A 48 19.66 30.51 -0.13
N VAL A 49 19.25 30.76 1.12
CA VAL A 49 18.36 29.87 1.88
C VAL A 49 17.01 29.72 1.19
N THR A 50 16.45 30.82 0.69
CA THR A 50 15.15 30.80 -0.03
C THR A 50 15.23 29.95 -1.30
N ILE A 51 16.31 30.09 -2.09
CA ILE A 51 16.55 29.28 -3.30
C ILE A 51 16.71 27.80 -2.92
N ILE A 52 17.48 27.49 -1.87
CA ILE A 52 17.65 26.12 -1.39
C ILE A 52 16.31 25.51 -0.97
N LEU A 53 15.51 26.23 -0.17
CA LEU A 53 14.20 25.75 0.27
C LEU A 53 13.24 25.56 -0.90
N ALA A 54 13.23 26.49 -1.86
CA ALA A 54 12.41 26.41 -3.08
C ALA A 54 12.73 25.18 -3.93
N LEU A 55 13.92 24.58 -3.79
CA LEU A 55 14.34 23.38 -4.52
C LEU A 55 14.18 22.11 -3.70
N ILE A 56 14.60 22.13 -2.44
CA ILE A 56 14.54 20.97 -1.56
C ILE A 56 13.10 20.58 -1.29
N ILE A 57 12.22 21.56 -1.04
CA ILE A 57 10.82 21.28 -0.69
C ILE A 57 10.11 20.49 -1.80
N PRO A 58 10.09 20.94 -3.08
CA PRO A 58 9.46 20.16 -4.14
C PRO A 58 10.10 18.80 -4.37
N ILE A 59 11.43 18.68 -4.29
CA ILE A 59 12.12 17.41 -4.54
C ILE A 59 11.78 16.38 -3.45
N SER A 60 11.88 16.78 -2.19
CA SER A 60 11.61 15.92 -1.04
C SER A 60 10.13 15.53 -0.97
N ILE A 61 9.23 16.48 -1.18
CA ILE A 61 7.78 16.22 -1.18
C ILE A 61 7.40 15.29 -2.33
N ASN A 62 7.86 15.56 -3.56
CA ASN A 62 7.53 14.70 -4.70
C ASN A 62 8.01 13.27 -4.49
N LYS A 63 9.24 13.08 -3.98
CA LYS A 63 9.76 11.74 -3.69
C LYS A 63 8.93 11.03 -2.63
N TRP A 64 8.56 11.72 -1.55
CA TRP A 64 7.75 11.14 -0.49
C TRP A 64 6.34 10.75 -0.98
N ILE A 65 5.72 11.60 -1.81
CA ILE A 65 4.43 11.31 -2.45
C ILE A 65 4.53 10.08 -3.38
N ASP A 66 5.56 10.02 -4.23
CA ASP A 66 5.75 8.92 -5.18
C ASP A 66 6.00 7.58 -4.45
N ASP A 67 6.84 7.59 -3.41
CA ASP A 67 7.13 6.42 -2.60
C ASP A 67 5.85 5.93 -1.90
N ASN A 68 5.07 6.82 -1.29
CA ASN A 68 3.79 6.48 -0.66
C ASN A 68 2.78 5.92 -1.65
N LYS A 69 2.67 6.51 -2.85
CA LYS A 69 1.77 6.00 -3.90
C LYS A 69 2.16 4.59 -4.34
N SER A 70 3.47 4.34 -4.51
CA SER A 70 3.98 3.02 -4.85
C SER A 70 3.64 1.99 -3.76
N ILE A 71 3.84 2.34 -2.50
CA ILE A 71 3.53 1.49 -1.35
C ILE A 71 2.03 1.16 -1.28
N LYS A 72 1.16 2.18 -1.39
CA LYS A 72 -0.30 1.99 -1.40
C LYS A 72 -0.76 1.08 -2.54
N SER A 73 -0.15 1.22 -3.72
CA SER A 73 -0.47 0.37 -4.87
C SER A 73 -0.11 -1.10 -4.62
N LEU A 74 1.02 -1.35 -3.94
CA LEU A 74 1.44 -2.69 -3.56
C LEU A 74 0.49 -3.30 -2.53
N PHE A 75 0.08 -2.52 -1.52
CA PHE A 75 -0.90 -3.00 -0.54
C PHE A 75 -2.26 -3.31 -1.17
N SER A 76 -2.74 -2.42 -2.05
CA SER A 76 -3.98 -2.65 -2.78
C SER A 76 -3.93 -3.94 -3.59
N TYR A 77 -2.81 -4.21 -4.26
CA TYR A 77 -2.59 -5.45 -4.99
C TYR A 77 -2.67 -6.69 -4.09
N GLU A 78 -2.02 -6.69 -2.92
CA GLU A 78 -2.06 -7.83 -1.98
C GLU A 78 -3.46 -8.06 -1.38
N ILE A 79 -4.19 -6.98 -1.09
CA ILE A 79 -5.57 -7.06 -0.61
C ILE A 79 -6.47 -7.64 -1.70
N ASP A 80 -6.36 -7.16 -2.93
CA ASP A 80 -7.16 -7.66 -4.05
C ASP A 80 -6.83 -9.13 -4.35
N ALA A 81 -5.57 -9.55 -4.23
CA ALA A 81 -5.17 -10.95 -4.36
C ALA A 81 -5.75 -11.84 -3.23
N SER A 82 -5.86 -11.30 -2.01
CA SER A 82 -6.49 -11.99 -0.87
C SER A 82 -8.00 -12.10 -1.05
N LEU A 83 -8.65 -11.04 -1.53
CA LEU A 83 -10.08 -11.03 -1.88
C LEU A 83 -10.41 -12.04 -2.99
N ASN A 84 -9.55 -12.15 -4.00
CA ASN A 84 -9.71 -13.16 -5.05
C ASN A 84 -9.56 -14.58 -4.50
N SER A 85 -8.56 -14.83 -3.66
CA SER A 85 -8.38 -16.15 -3.01
C SER A 85 -9.59 -16.52 -2.14
N LEU A 86 -10.15 -15.53 -1.42
CA LEU A 86 -11.37 -15.67 -0.63
C LEU A 86 -12.59 -15.99 -1.51
N LYS A 87 -12.73 -15.32 -2.65
CA LYS A 87 -13.78 -15.58 -3.63
C LYS A 87 -13.67 -17.00 -4.20
N ASP A 88 -12.48 -17.46 -4.56
CA ASP A 88 -12.30 -18.80 -5.12
C ASP A 88 -12.74 -19.89 -4.13
N ILE A 89 -12.52 -19.69 -2.82
CA ILE A 89 -13.01 -20.59 -1.76
C ILE A 89 -14.53 -20.62 -1.74
N LYS A 90 -15.17 -19.44 -1.77
CA LYS A 90 -16.63 -19.31 -1.80
C LYS A 90 -17.20 -20.02 -3.02
N ASP A 91 -16.67 -19.74 -4.21
CA ASP A 91 -17.17 -20.29 -5.46
C ASP A 91 -17.06 -21.83 -5.48
N LEU A 92 -15.99 -22.40 -4.91
CA LEU A 92 -15.86 -23.86 -4.76
C LEU A 92 -16.89 -24.46 -3.81
N ILE A 93 -17.22 -23.77 -2.71
CA ILE A 93 -18.24 -24.21 -1.75
C ILE A 93 -19.64 -24.12 -2.36
N ASP A 94 -19.93 -23.04 -3.09
CA ASP A 94 -21.20 -22.87 -3.83
C ASP A 94 -21.38 -23.99 -4.86
N ILE A 95 -20.33 -24.34 -5.63
CA ILE A 95 -20.36 -25.48 -6.55
C ILE A 95 -20.67 -26.79 -5.83
N CYS A 96 -20.08 -27.01 -4.65
CA CYS A 96 -20.36 -28.21 -3.86
C CYS A 96 -21.82 -28.24 -3.38
N TYR A 97 -22.37 -27.10 -2.97
CA TYR A 97 -23.77 -26.98 -2.56
C TYR A 97 -24.73 -27.22 -3.72
N ASP A 98 -24.50 -26.56 -4.85
CA ASP A 98 -25.34 -26.66 -6.05
C ASP A 98 -25.36 -28.06 -6.65
N SER A 99 -24.29 -28.84 -6.44
CA SER A 99 -24.24 -30.24 -6.86
C SER A 99 -25.25 -31.13 -6.12
N GLY A 100 -25.66 -30.76 -4.90
CA GLY A 100 -26.51 -31.57 -4.03
C GLY A 100 -25.88 -32.90 -3.59
N LEU A 101 -24.62 -33.15 -3.92
CA LEU A 101 -23.89 -34.37 -3.59
C LEU A 101 -23.03 -34.20 -2.35
N ALA A 102 -22.60 -35.33 -1.77
CA ALA A 102 -21.63 -35.31 -0.69
C ALA A 102 -20.29 -34.74 -1.19
N VAL A 103 -19.67 -33.90 -0.36
CA VAL A 103 -18.39 -33.26 -0.68
C VAL A 103 -17.29 -34.31 -0.74
N GLN A 104 -16.61 -34.38 -1.89
CA GLN A 104 -15.54 -35.33 -2.13
C GLN A 104 -14.26 -34.93 -1.39
N ASP A 105 -13.45 -35.90 -0.98
CA ASP A 105 -12.21 -35.62 -0.24
C ASP A 105 -11.22 -34.77 -1.05
N GLY A 106 -11.21 -34.92 -2.37
CA GLY A 106 -10.45 -34.04 -3.27
C GLY A 106 -10.86 -32.56 -3.16
N GLN A 107 -12.16 -32.28 -3.03
CA GLN A 107 -12.68 -30.92 -2.84
C GLN A 107 -12.32 -30.38 -1.46
N LYS A 108 -12.43 -31.20 -0.41
CA LYS A 108 -12.03 -30.84 0.97
C LYS A 108 -10.55 -30.46 1.04
N ASN A 109 -9.68 -31.27 0.45
CA ASN A 109 -8.24 -31.02 0.39
C ASN A 109 -7.93 -29.72 -0.37
N LYS A 110 -8.65 -29.49 -1.48
CA LYS A 110 -8.52 -28.24 -2.24
C LYS A 110 -8.96 -27.02 -1.43
N ILE A 111 -10.08 -27.09 -0.71
CA ILE A 111 -10.54 -26.02 0.18
C ILE A 111 -9.50 -25.73 1.27
N ASN A 112 -8.98 -26.76 1.94
CA ASN A 112 -7.92 -26.61 2.94
C ASN A 112 -6.67 -25.95 2.38
N PHE A 113 -6.23 -26.38 1.19
CA PHE A 113 -5.08 -25.78 0.51
C PHE A 113 -5.32 -24.30 0.20
N MET A 114 -6.50 -23.95 -0.32
CA MET A 114 -6.85 -22.57 -0.65
C MET A 114 -6.92 -21.68 0.59
N PHE A 115 -7.43 -22.20 1.71
CA PHE A 115 -7.33 -21.50 3.01
C PHE A 115 -5.89 -21.28 3.42
N LYS A 116 -5.01 -22.27 3.26
CA LYS A 116 -3.59 -22.09 3.59
C LYS A 116 -2.93 -21.01 2.74
N VAL A 117 -3.30 -20.92 1.47
CA VAL A 117 -2.84 -19.85 0.57
C VAL A 117 -3.38 -18.49 1.06
N LEU A 118 -4.66 -18.40 1.40
CA LEU A 118 -5.27 -17.17 1.94
C LEU A 118 -4.58 -16.74 3.24
N ASP A 119 -4.36 -17.65 4.19
CA ASP A 119 -3.69 -17.39 5.46
C ASP A 119 -2.28 -16.81 5.25
N ASN A 120 -1.52 -17.41 4.33
CA ASN A 120 -0.17 -16.92 4.01
C ASN A 120 -0.21 -15.52 3.41
N ARG A 121 -1.19 -15.22 2.55
CA ARG A 121 -1.37 -13.87 1.97
C ARG A 121 -1.76 -12.85 3.03
N VAL A 122 -2.71 -13.20 3.90
CA VAL A 122 -3.14 -12.34 5.01
C VAL A 122 -1.96 -12.07 5.94
N ALA A 123 -1.19 -13.10 6.32
CA ALA A 123 -0.03 -12.94 7.19
C ALA A 123 1.02 -12.01 6.59
N PHE A 124 1.33 -12.18 5.30
CA PHE A 124 2.29 -11.34 4.58
C PHE A 124 1.82 -9.88 4.47
N MET A 125 0.54 -9.67 4.15
CA MET A 125 -0.07 -8.35 4.13
C MET A 125 0.02 -7.69 5.52
N VAL A 126 -0.35 -8.41 6.58
CA VAL A 126 -0.30 -7.94 7.97
C VAL A 126 1.13 -7.56 8.39
N GLU A 127 2.12 -8.39 8.07
CA GLU A 127 3.52 -8.11 8.36
C GLU A 127 3.97 -6.79 7.71
N ARG A 128 3.66 -6.62 6.41
CA ARG A 128 4.02 -5.41 5.68
C ARG A 128 3.31 -4.16 6.22
N ILE A 129 2.03 -4.24 6.56
CA ILE A 129 1.31 -3.10 7.15
C ILE A 129 1.90 -2.77 8.51
N ASN A 130 2.15 -3.76 9.37
CA ASN A 130 2.78 -3.57 10.67
C ASN A 130 4.20 -2.97 10.57
N SER A 131 4.92 -3.19 9.47
CA SER A 131 6.24 -2.58 9.28
C SER A 131 6.20 -1.07 9.03
N LYS A 132 5.06 -0.53 8.54
CA LYS A 132 4.93 0.88 8.11
C LYS A 132 3.86 1.69 8.84
N TYR A 133 2.75 1.06 9.25
CA TYR A 133 1.53 1.69 9.74
C TYR A 133 0.99 0.97 10.98
N LYS A 134 1.90 0.51 11.86
CA LYS A 134 1.54 -0.35 13.00
C LYS A 134 0.51 0.29 13.92
N GLN A 135 0.70 1.56 14.27
CA GLN A 135 -0.15 2.24 15.25
C GLN A 135 -1.51 2.58 14.64
N GLU A 136 -1.49 2.97 13.37
CA GLU A 136 -2.63 3.41 12.59
C GLU A 136 -3.58 2.25 12.26
N CYS A 137 -3.04 1.08 11.89
CA CYS A 137 -3.83 -0.04 11.40
C CYS A 137 -4.04 -1.18 12.43
N GLN A 138 -3.58 -1.05 13.69
CA GLN A 138 -3.59 -2.16 14.66
C GLN A 138 -4.98 -2.78 14.86
N GLY A 139 -6.01 -1.94 14.99
CA GLY A 139 -7.39 -2.39 15.22
C GLY A 139 -7.94 -3.18 14.04
N VAL A 140 -7.71 -2.70 12.81
CA VAL A 140 -8.22 -3.34 11.60
C VAL A 140 -7.45 -4.63 11.28
N ILE A 141 -6.14 -4.67 11.55
CA ILE A 141 -5.33 -5.90 11.45
C ILE A 141 -5.85 -6.98 12.41
N ALA A 142 -6.15 -6.62 13.65
CA ALA A 142 -6.68 -7.56 14.63
C ALA A 142 -8.04 -8.12 14.18
N ASP A 143 -8.91 -7.27 13.63
CA ASP A 143 -10.20 -7.68 13.07
C ASP A 143 -10.02 -8.65 11.89
N VAL A 144 -9.16 -8.34 10.92
CA VAL A 144 -8.87 -9.23 9.77
C VAL A 144 -8.40 -10.60 10.25
N ASN A 145 -7.44 -10.67 11.17
CA ASN A 145 -6.95 -11.95 11.69
C ASN A 145 -8.06 -12.73 12.41
N GLY A 146 -8.87 -12.04 13.22
CA GLY A 146 -10.00 -12.64 13.91
C GLY A 146 -11.06 -13.21 12.94
N LYS A 147 -11.44 -12.43 11.92
CA LYS A 147 -12.40 -12.87 10.89
C LYS A 147 -11.84 -13.98 10.01
N ASN A 148 -10.56 -13.93 9.67
CA ASN A 148 -9.90 -14.96 8.87
C ASN A 148 -9.91 -16.30 9.61
N ASN A 149 -9.49 -16.30 10.88
CA ASN A 149 -9.54 -17.49 11.73
C ASN A 149 -10.98 -18.00 11.91
N THR A 150 -11.95 -17.09 12.14
CA THR A 150 -13.36 -17.47 12.29
C THR A 150 -13.88 -18.17 11.02
N TYR A 151 -13.53 -17.65 9.85
CA TYR A 151 -13.96 -18.23 8.59
C TYR A 151 -13.30 -19.58 8.33
N TRP A 152 -12.00 -19.70 8.57
CA TRP A 152 -11.29 -20.98 8.54
C TRP A 152 -11.98 -22.01 9.45
N VAL A 153 -12.17 -21.71 10.74
CA VAL A 153 -12.83 -22.62 11.69
C VAL A 153 -14.22 -23.03 11.20
N THR A 154 -15.01 -22.09 10.68
CA THR A 154 -16.37 -22.35 10.19
C THR A 154 -16.39 -23.38 9.07
N VAL A 155 -15.40 -23.36 8.18
CA VAL A 155 -15.35 -24.20 7.00
C VAL A 155 -14.54 -25.48 7.22
N THR A 156 -13.36 -25.38 7.80
CA THR A 156 -12.37 -26.48 7.86
C THR A 156 -12.36 -27.24 9.17
N ASN A 157 -12.76 -26.61 10.28
CA ASN A 157 -12.90 -27.29 11.57
C ASN A 157 -14.36 -27.69 11.86
N GLY A 158 -15.20 -27.67 10.81
CA GLY A 158 -16.63 -27.90 10.89
C GLY A 158 -17.10 -29.14 10.14
N GLU A 159 -18.42 -29.26 10.02
CA GLU A 159 -19.10 -30.43 9.44
C GLU A 159 -18.67 -30.73 7.99
N LEU A 160 -18.21 -29.73 7.22
CA LEU A 160 -17.75 -29.90 5.84
C LEU A 160 -16.63 -30.95 5.71
N MET A 161 -15.75 -31.07 6.72
CA MET A 161 -14.65 -32.03 6.67
C MET A 161 -15.07 -33.46 6.98
N THR A 162 -16.29 -33.67 7.49
CA THR A 162 -16.80 -35.01 7.82
C THR A 162 -17.06 -35.84 6.56
N THR A 163 -16.81 -37.14 6.64
CA THR A 163 -17.01 -38.06 5.52
C THR A 163 -18.49 -38.14 5.15
N GLY A 164 -18.81 -38.01 3.85
CA GLY A 164 -20.19 -38.08 3.36
C GLY A 164 -21.04 -36.84 3.64
N TYR A 165 -20.45 -35.74 4.12
CA TYR A 165 -21.20 -34.52 4.39
C TYR A 165 -21.82 -33.92 3.13
N ILE A 166 -23.11 -33.61 3.19
CA ILE A 166 -23.84 -32.88 2.16
C ILE A 166 -24.10 -31.48 2.69
N ILE A 167 -23.70 -30.48 1.91
CA ILE A 167 -23.85 -29.08 2.31
C ILE A 167 -25.34 -28.73 2.36
N ASN A 168 -25.77 -28.16 3.50
CA ASN A 168 -27.15 -27.72 3.72
C ASN A 168 -27.24 -26.18 3.84
N SER A 169 -28.48 -25.68 3.82
CA SER A 169 -28.76 -24.24 3.91
C SER A 169 -28.27 -23.60 5.21
N THR A 170 -28.24 -24.33 6.32
CA THR A 170 -27.71 -23.85 7.60
C THR A 170 -26.20 -23.61 7.52
N PHE A 171 -25.46 -24.55 6.90
CA PHE A 171 -24.04 -24.36 6.62
C PHE A 171 -23.82 -23.17 5.69
N MET A 172 -24.57 -23.08 4.57
CA MET A 172 -24.43 -21.98 3.62
C MET A 172 -24.65 -20.61 4.27
N ARG A 173 -25.61 -20.47 5.18
CA ARG A 173 -25.82 -19.22 5.93
C ARG A 173 -24.62 -18.86 6.80
N ARG A 174 -24.04 -19.83 7.52
CA ARG A 174 -22.84 -19.61 8.34
C ARG A 174 -21.64 -19.23 7.46
N HIS A 175 -21.43 -19.98 6.39
CA HIS A 175 -20.39 -19.74 5.39
C HIS A 175 -20.50 -18.34 4.79
N ALA A 176 -21.68 -17.95 4.28
CA ALA A 176 -21.89 -16.64 3.67
C ALA A 176 -21.65 -15.49 4.67
N THR A 177 -22.09 -15.64 5.92
CA THR A 177 -21.86 -14.65 6.97
C THR A 177 -20.36 -14.48 7.26
N ALA A 178 -19.63 -15.60 7.40
CA ALA A 178 -18.20 -15.57 7.67
C ALA A 178 -17.39 -15.02 6.48
N TYR A 179 -17.77 -15.39 5.25
CA TYR A 179 -17.22 -14.83 4.01
C TYR A 179 -17.37 -13.31 3.95
N VAL A 180 -18.60 -12.80 4.09
CA VAL A 180 -18.88 -11.35 4.02
C VAL A 180 -18.13 -10.60 5.13
N ASN A 181 -18.06 -11.16 6.33
CA ASN A 181 -17.33 -10.53 7.43
C ASN A 181 -15.83 -10.39 7.14
N LEU A 182 -15.18 -11.43 6.60
CA LEU A 182 -13.77 -11.36 6.22
C LEU A 182 -13.55 -10.44 5.01
N GLU A 183 -14.43 -10.51 4.02
CA GLU A 183 -14.37 -9.64 2.84
C GLU A 183 -14.45 -8.16 3.24
N ASN A 184 -15.37 -7.81 4.12
CA ASN A 184 -15.52 -6.46 4.64
C ASN A 184 -14.31 -6.02 5.47
N ALA A 185 -13.74 -6.90 6.28
CA ALA A 185 -12.53 -6.60 7.05
C ALA A 185 -11.34 -6.31 6.12
N LEU A 186 -11.13 -7.12 5.08
CA LEU A 186 -10.09 -6.90 4.07
C LEU A 186 -10.32 -5.60 3.28
N LYS A 187 -11.57 -5.30 2.89
CA LYS A 187 -11.92 -4.04 2.23
C LYS A 187 -11.67 -2.84 3.14
N ARG A 188 -11.97 -2.94 4.44
CA ARG A 188 -11.71 -1.87 5.41
C ARG A 188 -10.21 -1.53 5.49
N VAL A 189 -9.32 -2.52 5.45
CA VAL A 189 -7.87 -2.25 5.36
C VAL A 189 -7.54 -1.37 4.15
N LYS A 190 -8.15 -1.63 3.00
CA LYS A 190 -7.94 -0.83 1.77
C LYS A 190 -8.40 0.62 1.96
N TYR A 191 -9.51 0.85 2.66
CA TYR A 191 -9.99 2.21 2.94
C TYR A 191 -9.06 2.96 3.90
N GLU A 192 -8.67 2.34 5.01
CA GLU A 192 -7.76 2.94 5.99
C GLU A 192 -6.41 3.31 5.37
N LEU A 193 -5.84 2.43 4.54
CA LEU A 193 -4.58 2.70 3.83
C LEU A 193 -4.67 3.83 2.80
N ASN A 194 -5.88 4.23 2.39
CA ASN A 194 -6.07 5.38 1.51
C ASN A 194 -6.21 6.68 2.29
N GLU A 195 -6.61 6.64 3.56
CA GLU A 195 -6.75 7.82 4.43
C GLU A 195 -5.40 8.36 4.92
N PHE A 196 -4.39 7.50 5.11
CA PHE A 196 -2.99 7.88 5.39
C PHE A 196 -2.23 8.03 4.08
#